data_AF-A0A2I0Q879-F1
#
_entry.id   AF-A0A2I0Q879-F1
#
_cell.length_a   1.000
_cell.length_b   1.000
_cell.length_c   1.000
_cell.angle_alpha   90.00
_cell.angle_beta   90.00
_cell.angle_gamma   90.00
#
_symmetry.space_group_name_H-M   'P 1'
#
loop_
_entity.id
_entity.type
_entity.pdbx_description
1 polymer ?
#
loop_
_entity_poly.entity_id
_entity_poly.type
_entity_poly.pdbx_seq_one_letter_code
_entity_poly.pdbx_strand_id
1 'polypeptide(L)'
;MKFIKPWLPVFVWGYIIYFLSDIPGLDTGLGIWDLILRKGAHITEYFILTILLIRAFRRSFRMSFVFLIFCPSVISFLYAVSDEYHQTFIKNRCGTPWDILVDTVGILLVVYLYFKKGNYKNIKNFQ
;
A
#
# COMPACT_ATOMS: atom_id res chain seq x y z
N MET A 1 17.87 5.55 -18.90
CA MET A 1 17.02 4.47 -18.32
C MET A 1 17.18 4.24 -16.80
N LYS A 2 18.04 4.94 -16.05
CA LYS A 2 18.23 4.70 -14.59
C LYS A 2 16.98 5.03 -13.74
N PHE A 3 16.13 5.92 -14.22
CA PHE A 3 14.91 6.36 -13.53
C PHE A 3 13.74 5.40 -13.62
N ILE A 4 13.60 4.59 -14.68
CA ILE A 4 12.39 3.78 -14.93
C ILE A 4 12.45 2.44 -14.17
N LYS A 5 13.64 1.85 -14.07
CA LYS A 5 13.86 0.56 -13.40
C LYS A 5 13.27 0.45 -11.98
N PRO A 6 13.39 1.46 -11.10
CA PRO A 6 12.82 1.35 -9.75
C PRO A 6 11.28 1.43 -9.71
N TRP A 7 10.63 1.98 -10.74
CA TRP A 7 9.17 2.10 -10.83
C TRP A 7 8.49 0.88 -11.44
N LEU A 8 9.22 0.07 -12.22
CA LEU A 8 8.65 -1.14 -12.82
C LEU A 8 7.95 -2.04 -11.78
N PRO A 9 8.54 -2.34 -10.60
CA PRO A 9 7.86 -3.14 -9.59
C PRO A 9 6.63 -2.46 -8.98
N VAL A 10 6.60 -1.11 -8.94
CA VAL A 10 5.42 -0.37 -8.45
C VAL A 10 4.26 -0.58 -9.41
N PHE A 11 4.49 -0.41 -10.71
CA PHE A 11 3.43 -0.61 -11.71
C PHE A 11 2.98 -2.06 -11.80
N VAL A 12 3.91 -3.02 -11.73
CA VAL A 12 3.57 -4.44 -11.69
C VAL A 12 2.72 -4.76 -10.46
N TRP A 13 3.10 -4.26 -9.28
CA TRP A 13 2.35 -4.51 -8.05
C TRP A 13 0.98 -3.83 -8.05
N GLY A 14 0.88 -2.58 -8.53
CA GLY A 14 -0.41 -1.91 -8.70
C GLY A 14 -1.33 -2.69 -9.64
N TYR A 15 -0.80 -3.19 -10.77
CA TYR A 15 -1.58 -4.02 -11.68
C TYR A 15 -2.07 -5.32 -11.02
N ILE A 16 -1.25 -5.95 -10.17
CA ILE A 16 -1.67 -7.12 -9.38
C ILE A 16 -2.83 -6.76 -8.45
N ILE A 17 -2.74 -5.66 -7.70
CA ILE A 17 -3.81 -5.20 -6.80
C ILE A 17 -5.10 -4.99 -7.59
N TYR A 18 -5.03 -4.23 -8.68
CA TYR A 18 -6.17 -3.98 -9.56
C TYR A 18 -6.81 -5.29 -10.06
N PHE A 19 -5.99 -6.23 -10.55
CA PHE A 19 -6.48 -7.51 -11.05
C PHE A 19 -7.15 -8.36 -9.95
N LEU A 20 -6.59 -8.37 -8.73
CA LEU A 20 -7.17 -9.10 -7.60
C LEU A 20 -8.48 -8.47 -7.12
N SER A 21 -8.55 -7.14 -7.13
CA SER A 21 -9.72 -6.35 -6.78
C SER A 21 -10.87 -6.54 -7.78
N ASP A 22 -10.54 -6.72 -9.06
CA ASP A 22 -11.51 -6.93 -10.15
C ASP A 22 -12.26 -8.27 -10.07
N ILE A 23 -11.81 -9.23 -9.24
CA ILE A 23 -12.41 -10.56 -9.14
C ILE A 23 -13.74 -10.50 -8.35
N PRO A 24 -14.90 -10.77 -9.00
CA PRO A 24 -16.19 -10.81 -8.34
C PRO A 24 -16.36 -12.11 -7.53
N GLY A 25 -17.08 -12.04 -6.40
CA GLY A 25 -17.58 -13.25 -5.74
C GLY A 25 -16.54 -14.11 -5.01
N LEU A 26 -15.56 -13.48 -4.36
CA LEU A 26 -14.63 -14.16 -3.43
C LEU A 26 -15.31 -14.59 -2.11
N ASP A 27 -16.58 -15.00 -2.13
CA ASP A 27 -17.23 -15.62 -0.98
C ASP A 27 -16.89 -17.11 -0.99
N THR A 28 -15.86 -17.48 -0.23
CA THR A 28 -15.41 -18.87 -0.11
C THR A 28 -16.34 -19.73 0.74
N GLY A 29 -17.42 -19.16 1.30
CA GLY A 29 -18.33 -19.84 2.23
C GLY A 29 -17.73 -20.06 3.63
N LEU A 30 -16.56 -19.47 3.91
CA LEU A 30 -15.85 -19.60 5.19
C LEU A 30 -16.29 -18.57 6.26
N GLY A 31 -17.26 -17.72 5.94
CA GLY A 31 -17.84 -16.74 6.85
C GLY A 31 -16.83 -15.70 7.36
N ILE A 32 -16.56 -15.67 8.67
CA ILE A 32 -15.67 -14.68 9.29
C ILE A 32 -14.22 -14.82 8.79
N TRP A 33 -13.77 -16.03 8.48
CA TRP A 33 -12.41 -16.26 8.00
C TRP A 33 -12.15 -15.63 6.64
N ASP A 34 -13.16 -15.62 5.78
CA ASP A 34 -13.14 -15.00 4.47
C ASP A 34 -12.97 -13.47 4.59
N LEU A 35 -13.64 -12.85 5.57
CA LEU A 35 -13.47 -11.44 5.92
C LEU A 35 -12.06 -11.13 6.44
N ILE A 36 -11.52 -11.98 7.33
CA ILE A 36 -10.17 -11.80 7.89
C ILE A 36 -9.12 -11.92 6.78
N LEU A 37 -9.23 -12.94 5.92
CA LEU A 37 -8.28 -13.18 4.84
C LEU A 37 -8.30 -12.04 3.82
N ARG A 38 -9.48 -11.56 3.41
CA ARG A 38 -9.59 -10.38 2.53
C ARG A 38 -8.95 -9.14 3.15
N LYS A 39 -9.31 -8.80 4.39
CA LYS A 39 -8.74 -7.63 5.07
C LYS A 39 -7.23 -7.76 5.28
N GLY A 40 -6.74 -8.96 5.57
CA GLY A 40 -5.31 -9.24 5.68
C GLY A 40 -4.57 -9.11 4.35
N ALA A 41 -5.17 -9.54 3.24
CA ALA A 41 -4.62 -9.37 1.89
C ALA A 41 -4.48 -7.89 1.55
N HIS A 42 -5.57 -7.13 1.72
CA HIS A 42 -5.61 -5.68 1.54
C HIS A 42 -4.52 -4.93 2.35
N ILE A 43 -4.42 -5.19 3.66
CA ILE A 43 -3.33 -4.62 4.48
C ILE A 43 -1.95 -4.94 3.89
N THR A 44 -1.75 -6.17 3.45
CA THR A 44 -0.46 -6.64 2.90
C THR A 44 -0.15 -6.00 1.54
N GLU A 45 -1.15 -5.86 0.67
CA GLU A 45 -1.07 -5.24 -0.65
C GLU A 45 -0.61 -3.78 -0.55
N TYR A 46 -1.27 -2.98 0.29
CA TYR A 46 -0.94 -1.57 0.47
C TYR A 46 0.36 -1.38 1.28
N PHE A 47 0.69 -2.29 2.19
CA PHE A 47 1.99 -2.33 2.86
C PHE A 47 3.13 -2.49 1.84
N ILE A 48 3.03 -3.48 0.94
CA ILE A 48 4.03 -3.74 -0.09
C ILE A 48 4.10 -2.57 -1.09
N LEU A 49 2.94 -2.07 -1.54
CA LEU A 49 2.86 -0.93 -2.45
C LEU A 49 3.59 0.30 -1.88
N THR A 50 3.34 0.63 -0.61
CA THR A 50 3.97 1.77 0.06
C THR A 50 5.49 1.61 0.14
N ILE A 51 6.00 0.41 0.47
CA ILE A 51 7.45 0.13 0.49
C ILE A 51 8.06 0.30 -0.91
N LEU A 52 7.39 -0.21 -1.94
CA LEU A 52 7.86 -0.12 -3.32
C LEU A 52 7.90 1.33 -3.79
N LEU A 53 6.89 2.14 -3.46
CA LEU A 53 6.85 3.57 -3.74
C LEU A 53 7.96 4.32 -3.00
N ILE A 54 8.14 4.10 -1.70
CA ILE A 54 9.25 4.73 -0.94
C ILE A 54 10.60 4.39 -1.58
N ARG A 55 10.81 3.13 -1.97
CA ARG A 55 12.03 2.69 -2.66
C ARG A 55 12.20 3.37 -4.02
N ALA A 56 11.12 3.54 -4.78
CA ALA A 56 11.13 4.20 -6.08
C ALA A 56 11.45 5.70 -5.95
N PHE A 57 10.78 6.39 -5.03
CA PHE A 57 11.03 7.79 -4.71
C PHE A 57 12.47 8.03 -4.26
N ARG A 58 12.98 7.21 -3.34
CA ARG A 58 14.36 7.30 -2.84
C ARG A 58 15.42 7.19 -3.93
N ARG A 59 15.16 6.39 -4.97
CA ARG A 59 16.11 6.18 -6.08
C ARG A 59 15.95 7.21 -7.21
N SER A 60 14.82 7.90 -7.26
CA SER A 60 14.48 8.83 -8.35
C SER A 60 14.69 10.28 -7.93
N PHE A 61 14.39 10.62 -6.68
CA PHE A 61 14.38 12.00 -6.22
C PHE A 61 15.30 12.20 -5.00
N ARG A 62 15.90 13.38 -4.91
CA ARG A 62 16.56 13.86 -3.69
C ARG A 62 15.55 14.67 -2.89
N MET A 63 14.95 14.04 -1.89
CA MET A 63 13.94 14.65 -1.02
C MET A 63 14.34 14.46 0.45
N SER A 64 13.81 15.31 1.33
CA SER A 64 13.96 15.11 2.78
C SER A 64 13.27 13.81 3.21
N PHE A 65 13.68 13.25 4.35
CA PHE A 65 13.11 12.02 4.89
C PHE A 65 11.58 12.11 5.07
N VAL A 66 11.09 13.28 5.50
CA VAL A 66 9.65 13.53 5.68
C VAL A 66 8.91 13.43 4.35
N PHE A 67 9.36 14.12 3.30
CA PHE A 67 8.74 14.05 1.98
C PHE A 67 8.86 12.67 1.33
N LEU A 68 9.96 11.98 1.58
CA LEU A 68 10.22 10.63 1.06
C LEU A 68 9.28 9.57 1.66
N ILE A 69 8.67 9.84 2.81
CA ILE A 69 7.62 9.00 3.40
C ILE A 69 6.24 9.53 3.04
N PHE A 70 6.02 10.84 3.19
CA PHE A 70 4.72 11.47 3.01
C PHE A 70 4.17 11.28 1.58
N CYS A 71 4.95 11.58 0.54
CA CYS A 71 4.46 11.50 -0.84
C CYS A 71 4.05 10.06 -1.23
N PRO A 72 4.88 9.01 -1.00
CA PRO A 72 4.46 7.62 -1.20
C PRO A 72 3.22 7.19 -0.42
N SER A 73 3.08 7.61 0.84
CA SER A 73 1.90 7.28 1.65
C SER A 73 0.63 7.89 1.09
N VAL A 74 0.69 9.16 0.65
CA VAL A 74 -0.45 9.83 0.01
C VAL A 74 -0.82 9.13 -1.31
N ILE A 75 0.17 8.77 -2.13
CA ILE A 75 -0.09 8.03 -3.39
C ILE A 75 -0.73 6.67 -3.10
N SER A 76 -0.24 5.94 -2.10
CA SER A 76 -0.80 4.63 -1.72
C SER A 76 -2.24 4.76 -1.21
N PHE A 77 -2.53 5.81 -0.43
CA PHE A 77 -3.87 6.11 0.07
C PHE A 77 -4.83 6.47 -1.08
N LEU A 78 -4.41 7.32 -2.00
CA LEU A 78 -5.22 7.65 -3.19
C LEU A 78 -5.47 6.41 -4.07
N TYR A 79 -4.50 5.49 -4.13
CA TYR A 79 -4.69 4.21 -4.82
C TYR A 79 -5.74 3.35 -4.11
N ALA A 80 -5.73 3.29 -2.77
CA ALA A 80 -6.76 2.60 -1.98
C ALA A 80 -8.16 3.15 -2.21
N VAL A 81 -8.30 4.48 -2.21
CA VAL A 81 -9.57 5.14 -2.53
C VAL A 81 -10.02 4.81 -3.96
N SER A 82 -9.08 4.76 -4.91
CA SER A 82 -9.39 4.44 -6.32
C SER A 82 -9.80 2.97 -6.48
N ASP A 83 -9.18 2.07 -5.74
CA ASP A 83 -9.51 0.65 -5.73
C ASP A 83 -10.91 0.42 -5.17
N GLU A 84 -11.23 1.05 -4.04
CA GLU A 84 -12.56 0.97 -3.44
C GLU A 84 -13.65 1.52 -4.37
N TYR A 85 -13.34 2.64 -5.03
CA TYR A 85 -14.22 3.20 -6.06
C TYR A 85 -14.39 2.24 -7.24
N HIS A 86 -13.32 1.59 -7.71
CA HIS A 86 -13.38 0.56 -8.75
C HIS A 86 -14.29 -0.61 -8.34
N GLN A 87 -14.17 -1.08 -7.09
CA GLN A 87 -14.99 -2.16 -6.55
C GLN A 87 -16.49 -1.82 -6.54
N THR A 88 -16.90 -0.55 -6.45
CA THR A 88 -18.32 -0.15 -6.55
C THR A 88 -18.96 -0.46 -7.89
N PHE A 89 -18.17 -0.63 -8.96
CA PHE A 89 -18.66 -0.99 -10.28
C PHE A 89 -18.81 -2.50 -10.48
N ILE A 90 -18.31 -3.31 -9.54
CA ILE A 90 -18.34 -4.77 -9.61
C ILE A 90 -19.66 -5.27 -9.02
N LYS A 91 -20.42 -6.04 -9.80
CA LYS A 91 -21.69 -6.63 -9.35
C LYS A 91 -21.46 -7.49 -8.11
N ASN A 92 -22.34 -7.34 -7.11
CA ASN A 92 -22.28 -8.02 -5.81
C ASN A 92 -21.11 -7.64 -4.89
N ARG A 93 -20.46 -6.49 -5.12
CA ARG A 93 -19.60 -5.83 -4.15
C ARG A 93 -20.22 -4.51 -3.71
N CYS A 94 -20.37 -4.32 -2.41
CA CYS A 94 -20.63 -3.01 -1.83
C CYS A 94 -19.30 -2.51 -1.31
N GLY A 95 -18.69 -1.55 -1.98
CA GLY A 95 -17.54 -0.87 -1.42
C GLY A 95 -17.92 -0.24 -0.07
N THR A 96 -17.18 -0.57 0.99
CA THR A 96 -17.35 0.04 2.29
C THR A 96 -16.18 0.98 2.63
N PRO A 97 -16.45 2.18 3.18
CA PRO A 97 -15.39 3.06 3.68
C PRO A 97 -14.47 2.42 4.72
N TRP A 98 -14.90 1.31 5.32
CA TRP A 98 -14.10 0.50 6.23
C TRP A 98 -12.90 -0.17 5.56
N ASP A 99 -13.00 -0.50 4.27
CA ASP A 99 -11.92 -1.16 3.55
C ASP A 99 -10.76 -0.19 3.27
N ILE A 100 -11.07 1.08 2.95
CA ILE A 100 -10.08 2.17 2.87
C ILE A 100 -9.33 2.36 4.20
N LEU A 101 -10.04 2.27 5.34
CA LEU A 101 -9.42 2.38 6.66
C LEU A 101 -8.47 1.21 6.94
N VAL A 102 -8.86 -0.01 6.54
CA VAL A 102 -8.04 -1.22 6.66
C VAL A 102 -6.77 -1.08 5.81
N ASP A 103 -6.88 -0.63 4.56
CA ASP A 103 -5.73 -0.37 3.68
C ASP A 103 -4.76 0.64 4.27
N THR A 104 -5.32 1.68 4.90
CA THR A 104 -4.54 2.73 5.56
C THR A 104 -3.69 2.16 6.71
N VAL A 105 -4.12 1.09 7.38
CA VAL A 105 -3.30 0.41 8.40
C VAL A 105 -1.99 -0.12 7.79
N GLY A 106 -2.06 -0.74 6.61
CA GLY A 106 -0.86 -1.21 5.89
C GLY A 106 0.13 -0.08 5.61
N ILE A 107 -0.37 1.08 5.16
CA ILE A 107 0.43 2.28 4.92
C ILE A 107 1.07 2.79 6.22
N LEU A 108 0.28 2.92 7.29
CA LEU A 108 0.75 3.42 8.59
C LEU A 108 1.82 2.51 9.22
N LEU A 109 1.71 1.19 9.04
CA LEU A 109 2.73 0.25 9.49
C LEU A 109 4.08 0.52 8.82
N VAL A 110 4.10 0.80 7.51
CA VAL A 110 5.33 1.17 6.80
C VAL A 110 5.91 2.47 7.33
N VAL A 111 5.08 3.49 7.52
CA VAL A 111 5.47 4.78 8.09
C VAL A 111 6.15 4.57 9.45
N TYR A 112 5.49 3.85 10.36
CA TYR A 112 6.01 3.54 11.69
C TYR A 112 7.38 2.84 11.64
N LEU A 113 7.52 1.81 10.80
CA LEU A 113 8.78 1.07 10.67
C LEU A 113 9.92 1.95 10.14
N TYR A 114 9.65 2.85 9.20
CA TYR A 114 10.66 3.75 8.66
C TYR A 114 11.11 4.79 9.69
N PHE A 115 10.19 5.39 10.45
CA PHE A 115 10.53 6.33 11.53
C PHE A 115 11.36 5.65 12.63
N LYS A 116 10.97 4.43 13.07
CA LYS A 116 11.74 3.65 14.04
C LYS A 116 13.17 3.37 13.55
N LYS A 117 13.32 3.03 12.27
CA LYS A 117 14.64 2.78 11.64
C LYS A 117 15.48 4.05 11.51
N GLY A 118 14.86 5.20 11.21
CA GLY A 118 15.53 6.50 11.17
C GLY A 118 16.09 6.91 12.53
N ASN A 119 15.28 6.79 13.58
CA ASN A 119 15.68 7.08 14.96
C ASN A 119 16.81 6.16 15.43
N TYR A 120 16.72 4.87 15.13
CA TYR A 120 17.78 3.90 15.48
C TYR A 120 19.13 4.22 14.83
N LYS A 121 19.13 4.67 13.57
CA LYS A 121 20.38 5.07 12.88
C LYS A 121 20.97 6.35 13.43
N ASN A 122 20.15 7.32 13.82
CA ASN A 122 20.64 8.54 14.47
C ASN A 122 21.34 8.21 15.78
N ILE A 123 20.76 7.38 16.65
CA ILE A 123 21.36 7.02 17.96
C ILE A 123 22.74 6.36 17.80
N LYS A 124 22.92 5.45 16.83
CA LYS A 124 24.22 4.79 16.59
C LYS A 124 25.30 5.71 16.03
N ASN A 125 24.96 6.84 15.41
CA ASN A 125 25.96 7.79 14.91
C ASN A 125 26.50 8.71 16.03
N PHE A 126 25.91 8.67 17.23
CA PHE A 126 26.35 9.41 18.42
C PHE A 126 27.12 8.54 19.44
N GLN A 127 27.39 7.28 19.12
CA GLN A 127 28.26 6.37 19.89
C GLN A 127 29.51 6.08 19.08
#